data_AF-A0AAD1NND0-F1
#
_entry.id   AF-A0AAD1NND0-F1
#
_cell.length_a   1.000
_cell.length_b   1.000
_cell.length_c   1.000
_cell.angle_alpha   90.00
_cell.angle_beta   90.00
_cell.angle_gamma   90.00
#
_symmetry.space_group_name_H-M   'P 1'
#
loop_
_entity.id
_entity.type
_entity.pdbx_description
1 polymer ?
#
loop_
_entity_poly.entity_id
_entity_poly.type
_entity_poly.pdbx_seq_one_letter_code
_entity_poly.pdbx_strand_id
1 'polypeptide(L)'
;MDILDKYDLKDWWNTALTPAQRAQIARDYQPMGYPSGTPFLYSPIGKSYGETGKCCLLDALACVAKDDAKDIIWNKTEQAAKEALSQPRKNYKDIHLALTGLIKYHYRLRENPAHYDKAKELCLLQISIAKQAANAFSKPPKPKGMSLKKLEAMLGHKLVGYDIPQIMPSHIGFKQLAIILEKEGDITGAIKLSEQALAQGWSDDYDKRITKLMAKLAKKK
;
A
#
# COMPACT_ATOMS: atom_id res chain seq x y z
N MET A 1 -14.42 16.27 15.57
CA MET A 1 -14.14 15.49 14.36
C MET A 1 -12.85 14.72 14.57
N ASP A 2 -12.98 13.41 14.72
CA ASP A 2 -11.84 12.49 14.76
C ASP A 2 -11.53 11.93 13.35
N ILE A 3 -10.54 11.04 13.25
CA ILE A 3 -10.12 10.49 11.95
C ILE A 3 -11.16 9.58 11.31
N LEU A 4 -12.03 8.95 12.10
CA LEU A 4 -13.11 8.12 11.57
C LEU A 4 -14.20 9.01 10.97
N ASP A 5 -14.51 10.14 11.61
CA ASP A 5 -15.44 11.15 11.07
C ASP A 5 -14.89 11.72 9.74
N LYS A 6 -13.60 12.10 9.71
CA LYS A 6 -12.97 12.69 8.50
C LYS A 6 -13.09 11.80 7.26
N TYR A 7 -13.17 10.49 7.42
CA TYR A 7 -13.22 9.52 6.33
C TYR A 7 -14.59 8.86 6.16
N ASP A 8 -15.62 9.37 6.83
CA ASP A 8 -16.98 8.84 6.82
C ASP A 8 -17.02 7.34 7.20
N LEU A 9 -16.19 6.96 8.18
CA LEU A 9 -16.07 5.59 8.67
C LEU A 9 -16.80 5.37 10.00
N LYS A 10 -17.23 6.43 10.68
CA LYS A 10 -17.74 6.36 12.06
C LYS A 10 -18.95 5.44 12.21
N ASP A 11 -19.94 5.57 11.32
CA ASP A 11 -21.17 4.77 11.38
C ASP A 11 -20.90 3.29 11.10
N TRP A 12 -20.12 3.01 10.05
CA TRP A 12 -19.69 1.64 9.75
C TRP A 12 -18.87 1.05 10.90
N TRP A 13 -17.93 1.82 11.47
CA TRP A 13 -17.11 1.39 12.59
C TRP A 13 -17.94 0.97 13.81
N ASN A 14 -18.98 1.73 14.12
CA ASN A 14 -19.86 1.47 15.26
C ASN A 14 -20.83 0.30 15.05
N THR A 15 -21.21 0.03 13.81
CA THR A 15 -22.18 -1.03 13.45
C THR A 15 -21.52 -2.36 13.09
N ALA A 16 -20.37 -2.34 12.42
CA ALA A 16 -19.70 -3.54 11.93
C ALA A 16 -18.82 -4.22 12.99
N LEU A 17 -18.34 -3.48 13.98
CA LEU A 17 -17.45 -4.01 15.03
C LEU A 17 -18.13 -3.94 16.39
N THR A 18 -17.84 -4.89 17.27
CA THR A 18 -18.29 -4.86 18.66
C THR A 18 -17.52 -3.81 19.47
N PRO A 19 -18.06 -3.33 20.61
CA PRO A 19 -17.34 -2.41 21.49
C PRO A 19 -15.95 -2.94 21.92
N ALA A 20 -15.84 -4.25 22.18
CA ALA A 20 -14.58 -4.88 22.58
C ALA A 20 -13.53 -4.88 21.45
N GLN A 21 -13.94 -5.20 20.21
CA GLN A 21 -13.06 -5.14 19.04
C GLN A 21 -12.59 -3.70 18.80
N ARG A 22 -13.49 -2.72 18.86
CA ARG A 22 -13.15 -1.29 18.71
C ARG A 22 -12.16 -0.82 19.76
N ALA A 23 -12.34 -1.22 21.03
CA ALA A 23 -11.42 -0.89 22.10
C ALA A 23 -10.04 -1.54 21.90
N GLN A 24 -10.00 -2.81 21.46
CA GLN A 24 -8.76 -3.52 21.15
C GLN A 24 -7.98 -2.81 20.04
N ILE A 25 -8.63 -2.51 18.92
CA ILE A 25 -7.97 -1.88 17.77
C ILE A 25 -7.50 -0.47 18.12
N ALA A 26 -8.31 0.32 18.83
CA ALA A 26 -7.95 1.70 19.19
C ALA A 26 -6.77 1.77 20.18
N ARG A 27 -6.62 0.74 21.04
CA ARG A 27 -5.46 0.61 21.92
C ARG A 27 -4.20 0.21 21.14
N ASP A 28 -4.33 -0.78 20.26
CA ASP A 28 -3.18 -1.40 19.60
C ASP A 28 -2.69 -0.58 18.37
N TYR A 29 -3.55 0.26 17.78
CA TYR A 29 -3.16 1.21 16.73
C TYR A 29 -2.52 2.48 17.33
N GLN A 30 -1.19 2.54 17.32
CA GLN A 30 -0.41 3.68 17.81
C GLN A 30 0.48 4.23 16.68
N PRO A 31 0.02 5.26 15.94
CA PRO A 31 0.84 5.83 14.88
C PRO A 31 2.10 6.48 15.45
N MET A 32 3.20 6.37 14.71
CA MET A 32 4.50 6.90 15.12
C MET A 32 4.43 8.40 15.40
N GLY A 33 5.02 8.81 16.53
CA GLY A 33 5.03 10.22 16.97
C GLY A 33 3.75 10.67 17.68
N TYR A 34 2.77 9.78 17.89
CA TYR A 34 1.60 10.07 18.72
C TYR A 34 1.86 9.72 20.20
N PRO A 35 1.31 10.49 21.17
CA PRO A 35 1.46 10.17 22.59
C PRO A 35 0.96 8.77 22.93
N SER A 36 1.82 7.98 23.60
CA SER A 36 1.48 6.63 24.06
C SER A 36 0.29 6.65 25.02
N GLY A 37 -0.54 5.61 24.96
CA GLY A 37 -1.70 5.41 25.83
C GLY A 37 -2.93 6.26 25.49
N THR A 38 -2.82 7.19 24.54
CA THR A 38 -3.98 7.97 24.05
C THR A 38 -4.54 7.32 22.79
N PRO A 39 -5.83 6.94 22.74
CA PRO A 39 -6.43 6.36 21.54
C PRO A 39 -6.48 7.38 20.39
N PHE A 40 -5.60 7.20 19.40
CA PHE A 40 -5.51 8.10 18.25
C PHE A 40 -6.84 8.21 17.48
N LEU A 41 -7.54 7.09 17.30
CA LEU A 41 -8.77 7.03 16.49
C LEU A 41 -9.92 7.91 17.01
N TYR A 42 -9.91 8.23 18.30
CA TYR A 42 -10.96 9.02 18.95
C TYR A 42 -10.46 10.41 19.36
N SER A 43 -9.22 10.72 19.04
CA SER A 43 -8.64 12.02 19.35
C SER A 43 -9.02 13.04 18.27
N PRO A 44 -9.24 14.31 18.65
CA PRO A 44 -9.44 15.38 17.67
C PRO A 44 -8.26 15.46 16.71
N ILE A 45 -8.52 15.57 15.41
CA ILE A 45 -7.44 15.71 14.42
C ILE A 45 -6.85 17.12 14.53
N GLY A 46 -5.59 17.21 14.97
CA GLY A 46 -4.80 18.44 14.89
C GLY A 46 -4.20 18.68 13.50
N LYS A 47 -3.69 19.88 13.22
CA LYS A 47 -3.04 20.24 11.94
C LYS A 47 -1.77 19.40 11.62
N SER A 48 -1.23 18.66 12.60
CA SER A 48 0.11 18.07 12.53
C SER A 48 0.15 16.53 12.46
N TYR A 49 -0.97 15.82 12.62
CA TYR A 49 -0.95 14.35 12.66
C TYR A 49 -1.39 13.74 11.32
N GLY A 50 -0.39 13.36 10.52
CA GLY A 50 -0.43 12.28 9.52
C GLY A 50 -1.37 12.45 8.32
N GLU A 51 -0.78 12.63 7.13
CA GLU A 51 -1.46 12.59 5.82
C GLU A 51 -1.85 11.16 5.38
N THR A 52 -2.13 10.25 6.32
CA THR A 52 -2.53 8.87 6.01
C THR A 52 -3.90 8.87 5.36
N GLY A 53 -4.00 8.40 4.12
CA GLY A 53 -5.27 8.31 3.40
C GLY A 53 -6.20 7.24 3.97
N LYS A 54 -7.46 7.25 3.49
CA LYS A 54 -8.52 6.35 3.97
C LYS A 54 -8.14 4.88 3.81
N CYS A 55 -7.52 4.52 2.67
CA CYS A 55 -7.19 3.12 2.39
C CYS A 55 -6.06 2.62 3.29
N CYS A 56 -4.99 3.41 3.44
CA CYS A 56 -3.88 3.07 4.34
C CYS A 56 -4.29 3.04 5.81
N LEU A 57 -5.23 3.90 6.23
CA LEU A 57 -5.78 3.82 7.58
C LEU A 57 -6.43 2.46 7.80
N LEU A 58 -7.36 2.05 6.93
CA LEU A 58 -8.06 0.77 7.04
C LEU A 58 -7.08 -0.43 6.97
N ASP A 59 -6.08 -0.38 6.09
CA ASP A 59 -4.98 -1.36 6.02
C ASP A 59 -4.24 -1.50 7.36
N ALA A 60 -3.87 -0.37 7.97
CA ALA A 60 -3.18 -0.37 9.26
C ALA A 60 -4.06 -0.88 10.41
N LEU A 61 -5.35 -0.54 10.40
CA LEU A 61 -6.32 -1.05 11.37
C LEU A 61 -6.50 -2.58 11.23
N ALA A 62 -6.54 -3.10 10.01
CA ALA A 62 -6.64 -4.54 9.75
C ALA A 62 -5.40 -5.31 10.23
N CYS A 63 -4.22 -4.67 10.19
CA CYS A 63 -2.98 -5.26 10.68
C CYS A 63 -2.98 -5.50 12.20
N VAL A 64 -3.58 -4.59 12.97
CA VAL A 64 -3.64 -4.69 14.44
C VAL A 64 -4.91 -5.39 14.95
N ALA A 65 -5.93 -5.52 14.11
CA ALA A 65 -7.16 -6.22 14.45
C ALA A 65 -6.92 -7.70 14.74
N LYS A 66 -7.75 -8.26 15.62
CA LYS A 66 -7.72 -9.67 16.01
C LYS A 66 -9.00 -10.38 15.58
N ASP A 67 -8.92 -11.70 15.54
CA ASP A 67 -10.07 -12.58 15.28
C ASP A 67 -10.86 -12.17 14.03
N ASP A 68 -12.19 -12.25 14.09
CA ASP A 68 -13.13 -11.91 13.02
C ASP A 68 -13.09 -10.42 12.63
N ALA A 69 -12.71 -9.51 13.54
CA ALA A 69 -12.58 -8.09 13.22
C ALA A 69 -11.55 -7.83 12.11
N LYS A 70 -10.53 -8.69 12.01
CA LYS A 70 -9.52 -8.61 10.94
C LYS A 70 -10.17 -8.72 9.56
N ASP A 71 -11.03 -9.70 9.38
CA ASP A 71 -11.67 -9.98 8.09
C ASP A 71 -12.68 -8.90 7.74
N ILE A 72 -13.42 -8.40 8.73
CA ILE A 72 -14.35 -7.27 8.59
C ILE A 72 -13.62 -6.03 8.06
N ILE A 73 -12.45 -5.71 8.63
CA ILE A 73 -11.69 -4.51 8.21
C ILE A 73 -11.03 -4.75 6.87
N TRP A 74 -10.46 -5.94 6.57
CA TRP A 74 -9.91 -6.22 5.25
C TRP A 74 -10.94 -6.08 4.13
N ASN A 75 -12.16 -6.59 4.35
CA ASN A 75 -13.26 -6.41 3.41
C ASN A 75 -13.58 -4.91 3.19
N LYS A 76 -13.55 -4.11 4.27
CA LYS A 76 -13.73 -2.66 4.16
C LYS A 76 -12.57 -1.97 3.44
N THR A 77 -11.33 -2.41 3.66
CA THR A 77 -10.14 -1.92 2.95
C THR A 77 -10.26 -2.16 1.44
N GLU A 78 -10.69 -3.37 1.03
CA GLU A 78 -10.90 -3.69 -0.38
C GLU A 78 -12.00 -2.82 -1.01
N GLN A 79 -13.13 -2.65 -0.32
CA GLN A 79 -14.21 -1.75 -0.76
C GLN A 79 -13.71 -0.32 -0.92
N ALA A 80 -13.01 0.21 0.08
CA ALA A 80 -12.48 1.58 0.03
C ALA A 80 -11.47 1.78 -1.11
N ALA A 81 -10.61 0.79 -1.37
CA ALA A 81 -9.67 0.83 -2.49
C ALA A 81 -10.41 0.86 -3.85
N LYS A 82 -11.45 0.04 -4.01
CA LYS A 82 -12.30 0.02 -5.22
C LYS A 82 -13.06 1.34 -5.41
N GLU A 83 -13.69 1.85 -4.35
CA GLU A 83 -14.37 3.14 -4.34
C GLU A 83 -13.41 4.27 -4.74
N ALA A 84 -12.21 4.30 -4.16
CA ALA A 84 -11.19 5.29 -4.46
C ALA A 84 -10.70 5.22 -5.91
N LEU A 85 -10.61 4.03 -6.49
CA LEU A 85 -10.29 3.82 -7.92
C LEU A 85 -11.41 4.29 -8.86
N SER A 86 -12.64 4.37 -8.39
CA SER A 86 -13.76 4.92 -9.18
C SER A 86 -13.84 6.45 -9.15
N GLN A 87 -13.13 7.11 -8.22
CA GLN A 87 -13.20 8.57 -8.10
C GLN A 87 -12.45 9.30 -9.22
N PRO A 88 -12.88 10.51 -9.63
CA PRO A 88 -12.17 11.32 -10.63
C PRO A 88 -10.74 11.65 -10.20
N ARG A 89 -10.54 12.01 -8.92
CA ARG A 89 -9.24 12.26 -8.32
C ARG A 89 -8.82 11.07 -7.47
N LYS A 90 -7.67 10.48 -7.78
CA LYS A 90 -7.20 9.24 -7.17
C LYS A 90 -5.90 9.50 -6.42
N ASN A 91 -5.86 9.11 -5.15
CA ASN A 91 -4.61 9.06 -4.42
C ASN A 91 -3.93 7.71 -4.68
N TYR A 92 -3.18 7.63 -5.77
CA TYR A 92 -2.53 6.37 -6.18
C TYR A 92 -1.54 5.83 -5.14
N LYS A 93 -0.93 6.68 -4.30
CA LYS A 93 -0.07 6.22 -3.20
C LYS A 93 -0.89 5.48 -2.15
N ASP A 94 -2.00 6.07 -1.71
CA ASP A 94 -2.88 5.51 -0.70
C ASP A 94 -3.45 4.15 -1.14
N ILE A 95 -3.93 4.07 -2.37
CA ILE A 95 -4.50 2.84 -2.95
C ILE A 95 -3.40 1.78 -3.12
N HIS A 96 -2.25 2.16 -3.68
CA HIS A 96 -1.14 1.23 -3.93
C HIS A 96 -0.64 0.59 -2.62
N LEU A 97 -0.48 1.38 -1.57
CA LEU A 97 -0.02 0.88 -0.28
C LEU A 97 -1.07 -0.03 0.39
N ALA A 98 -2.36 0.32 0.35
CA ALA A 98 -3.41 -0.55 0.91
C ALA A 98 -3.54 -1.89 0.18
N LEU A 99 -3.35 -1.91 -1.15
CA LEU A 99 -3.35 -3.16 -1.92
C LEU A 99 -2.21 -4.10 -1.48
N THR A 100 -1.11 -3.57 -0.95
CA THR A 100 -0.01 -4.39 -0.43
C THR A 100 -0.46 -5.27 0.74
N GLY A 101 -1.17 -4.72 1.73
CA GLY A 101 -1.64 -5.51 2.86
C GLY A 101 -2.72 -6.50 2.45
N LEU A 102 -3.65 -6.10 1.57
CA LEU A 102 -4.66 -7.00 1.00
C LEU A 102 -4.03 -8.21 0.29
N ILE A 103 -3.05 -8.00 -0.60
CA ILE A 103 -2.34 -9.09 -1.29
C ILE A 103 -1.70 -10.03 -0.28
N LYS A 104 -0.99 -9.50 0.72
CA LYS A 104 -0.33 -10.31 1.75
C LYS A 104 -1.34 -11.10 2.59
N TYR A 105 -2.46 -10.49 2.95
CA TYR A 105 -3.51 -11.13 3.72
C TYR A 105 -4.11 -12.32 2.96
N HIS A 106 -4.56 -12.10 1.71
CA HIS A 106 -5.14 -13.18 0.90
C HIS A 106 -4.11 -14.26 0.55
N TYR A 107 -2.88 -13.90 0.20
CA TYR A 107 -1.85 -14.89 -0.12
C TYR A 107 -1.42 -15.73 1.08
N ARG A 108 -1.51 -15.20 2.31
CA ARG A 108 -1.29 -15.98 3.53
C ARG A 108 -2.34 -17.08 3.70
N LEU A 109 -3.57 -16.84 3.24
CA LEU A 109 -4.72 -17.76 3.32
C LEU A 109 -4.92 -18.61 2.06
N ARG A 110 -3.94 -18.61 1.15
CA ARG A 110 -3.97 -19.25 -0.18
C ARG A 110 -4.31 -20.75 -0.24
N GLU A 111 -4.25 -21.47 0.88
CA GLU A 111 -4.68 -22.87 0.90
C GLU A 111 -6.19 -22.98 0.60
N ASN A 112 -6.94 -21.90 0.85
CA ASN A 112 -8.27 -21.69 0.29
C ASN A 112 -8.16 -21.12 -1.14
N PRO A 113 -8.69 -21.81 -2.18
CA PRO A 113 -8.63 -21.36 -3.57
C PRO A 113 -9.19 -19.95 -3.78
N ALA A 114 -10.27 -19.57 -3.07
CA ALA A 114 -10.85 -18.24 -3.20
C ALA A 114 -9.89 -17.13 -2.74
N HIS A 115 -9.10 -17.37 -1.70
CA HIS A 115 -8.06 -16.43 -1.27
C HIS A 115 -6.87 -16.41 -2.22
N TYR A 116 -6.50 -17.55 -2.81
CA TYR A 116 -5.44 -17.61 -3.81
C TYR A 116 -5.80 -16.78 -5.06
N ASP A 117 -7.00 -16.98 -5.60
CA ASP A 117 -7.50 -16.23 -6.76
C ASP A 117 -7.64 -14.74 -6.43
N LYS A 118 -8.17 -14.41 -5.24
CA LYS A 118 -8.25 -13.02 -4.78
C LYS A 118 -6.88 -12.37 -4.69
N ALA A 119 -5.86 -13.08 -4.21
CA ALA A 119 -4.49 -12.55 -4.19
C ALA A 119 -3.99 -12.22 -5.61
N LYS A 120 -4.31 -13.06 -6.61
CA LYS A 120 -3.98 -12.79 -8.02
C LYS A 120 -4.70 -11.55 -8.54
N GLU A 121 -6.01 -11.45 -8.31
CA GLU A 121 -6.82 -10.29 -8.69
C GLU A 121 -6.24 -8.99 -8.12
N LEU A 122 -5.90 -8.99 -6.83
CA LEU A 122 -5.34 -7.83 -6.15
C LEU A 122 -3.93 -7.48 -6.66
N CYS A 123 -3.11 -8.48 -7.01
CA CYS A 123 -1.83 -8.23 -7.66
C CYS A 123 -2.02 -7.52 -9.01
N LEU A 124 -2.93 -8.03 -9.84
CA LEU A 124 -3.26 -7.44 -11.14
C LEU A 124 -3.81 -6.02 -10.97
N LEU A 125 -4.67 -5.80 -9.98
CA LEU A 125 -5.20 -4.47 -9.66
C LEU A 125 -4.10 -3.49 -9.26
N GLN A 126 -3.17 -3.89 -8.39
CA GLN A 126 -2.04 -3.03 -8.01
C GLN A 126 -1.12 -2.73 -9.20
N ILE A 127 -0.86 -3.73 -10.06
CA ILE A 127 -0.07 -3.57 -11.29
C ILE A 127 -0.76 -2.62 -12.27
N SER A 128 -2.08 -2.68 -12.40
CA SER A 128 -2.84 -1.82 -13.33
C SER A 128 -2.70 -0.33 -13.05
N ILE A 129 -2.38 0.04 -11.80
CA ILE A 129 -2.12 1.42 -11.37
C ILE A 129 -0.63 1.73 -11.20
N ALA A 130 0.27 0.81 -11.55
CA ALA A 130 1.69 0.92 -11.23
C ALA A 130 2.32 2.19 -11.84
N LYS A 131 2.07 2.50 -13.12
CA LYS A 131 2.63 3.71 -13.75
C LYS A 131 2.21 4.99 -13.04
N GLN A 132 0.94 5.08 -12.63
CA GLN A 132 0.39 6.24 -11.94
C GLN A 132 0.92 6.34 -10.51
N ALA A 133 1.04 5.21 -9.81
CA ALA A 133 1.67 5.12 -8.49
C ALA A 133 3.15 5.53 -8.56
N ALA A 134 3.88 5.07 -9.58
CA ALA A 134 5.28 5.43 -9.80
C ALA A 134 5.48 6.94 -10.01
N ASN A 135 4.64 7.54 -10.84
CA ASN A 135 4.62 9.00 -11.03
C ASN A 135 4.27 9.77 -9.75
N ALA A 136 3.51 9.16 -8.83
CA ALA A 136 3.20 9.77 -7.55
C ALA A 136 4.40 9.67 -6.59
N PHE A 137 5.04 8.50 -6.49
CA PHE A 137 6.17 8.23 -5.59
C PHE A 137 7.46 8.97 -5.99
N SER A 138 7.74 9.08 -7.29
CA SER A 138 8.95 9.72 -7.83
C SER A 138 9.03 11.24 -7.60
N LYS A 139 7.95 11.89 -7.14
CA LYS A 139 7.94 13.34 -6.89
C LYS A 139 8.40 13.64 -5.46
N PRO A 140 9.48 14.42 -5.25
CA PRO A 140 9.86 14.86 -3.92
C PRO A 140 8.74 15.72 -3.30
N PRO A 141 8.56 15.66 -1.97
CA PRO A 141 7.57 16.51 -1.30
C PRO A 141 7.92 17.98 -1.56
N LYS A 142 6.96 18.77 -2.01
CA LYS A 142 7.17 20.22 -2.17
C LYS A 142 7.18 20.88 -0.78
N PRO A 143 8.04 21.89 -0.55
CA PRO A 143 7.99 22.66 0.69
C PRO A 143 6.59 23.28 0.86
N LYS A 144 5.98 23.10 2.04
CA LYS A 144 4.69 23.74 2.33
C LYS A 144 4.88 25.24 2.43
N GLY A 145 4.12 26.01 1.64
CA GLY A 145 4.14 27.48 1.68
C GLY A 145 5.33 28.15 1.00
N MET A 146 6.20 27.41 0.30
CA MET A 146 7.36 27.99 -0.38
C MET A 146 7.73 27.21 -1.66
N SER A 147 8.03 27.92 -2.75
CA SER A 147 8.55 27.28 -3.98
C SER A 147 9.99 26.83 -3.80
N LEU A 148 10.39 25.75 -4.47
CA LEU A 148 11.79 25.28 -4.49
C LEU A 148 12.78 26.37 -4.89
N LYS A 149 12.49 27.14 -5.94
CA LYS A 149 13.33 28.26 -6.40
C LYS A 149 13.56 29.31 -5.31
N LYS A 150 12.51 29.66 -4.55
CA LYS A 150 12.63 30.62 -3.44
C LYS A 150 13.52 30.08 -2.32
N LEU A 151 13.40 28.79 -2.02
CA LEU A 151 14.23 28.14 -1.02
C LEU A 151 15.70 28.06 -1.46
N GLU A 152 15.96 27.68 -2.72
CA GLU A 152 17.30 27.67 -3.31
C GLU A 152 17.94 29.07 -3.29
N ALA A 153 17.17 30.11 -3.64
CA ALA A 153 17.65 31.50 -3.60
C ALA A 153 18.02 31.95 -2.18
N MET A 154 17.28 31.50 -1.15
CA MET A 154 17.59 31.81 0.25
C MET A 154 18.83 31.07 0.76
N LEU A 155 19.05 29.83 0.30
CA LEU A 155 20.17 29.00 0.73
C LEU A 155 21.47 29.31 -0.03
N GLY A 156 21.39 29.95 -1.21
CA GLY A 156 22.56 30.23 -2.05
C GLY A 156 23.14 28.99 -2.74
N HIS A 157 22.46 27.84 -2.63
CA HIS A 157 22.84 26.59 -3.28
C HIS A 157 21.59 25.76 -3.63
N LYS A 158 21.74 24.81 -4.54
CA LYS A 158 20.68 23.84 -4.85
C LYS A 158 20.39 22.96 -3.63
N LEU A 159 19.14 22.55 -3.45
CA LEU A 159 18.76 21.67 -2.36
C LEU A 159 19.43 20.29 -2.52
N VAL A 160 20.27 19.93 -1.54
CA VAL A 160 20.88 18.60 -1.46
C VAL A 160 19.78 17.57 -1.23
N GLY A 161 19.70 16.53 -2.06
CA GLY A 161 18.73 15.45 -1.91
C GLY A 161 17.48 15.56 -2.77
N TYR A 162 17.27 16.67 -3.49
CA TYR A 162 16.20 16.81 -4.49
C TYR A 162 16.60 16.30 -5.89
N ASP A 163 17.90 16.12 -6.08
CA ASP A 163 18.58 15.54 -7.23
C ASP A 163 18.81 14.03 -7.10
N ILE A 164 18.64 13.47 -5.90
CA ILE A 164 18.71 12.03 -5.66
C ILE A 164 17.45 11.37 -6.27
N PRO A 165 17.62 10.36 -7.16
CA PRO A 165 16.49 9.58 -7.67
C PRO A 165 15.68 9.05 -6.50
N GLN A 166 14.38 9.38 -6.46
CA GLN A 166 13.51 8.89 -5.40
C GLN A 166 13.49 7.36 -5.43
N ILE A 167 13.85 6.76 -4.30
CA ILE A 167 13.82 5.31 -4.15
C ILE A 167 12.35 4.90 -4.15
N MET A 168 11.95 4.23 -5.21
CA MET A 168 10.62 3.66 -5.35
C MET A 168 10.38 2.63 -4.24
N PRO A 169 9.17 2.50 -3.69
CA PRO A 169 8.90 1.45 -2.72
C PRO A 169 8.89 0.07 -3.38
N SER A 170 8.92 -1.00 -2.58
CA SER A 170 8.67 -2.35 -3.05
C SER A 170 7.27 -2.45 -3.68
N HIS A 171 7.14 -3.22 -4.75
CA HIS A 171 5.88 -3.45 -5.44
C HIS A 171 5.42 -4.90 -5.28
N ILE A 172 4.64 -5.14 -4.22
CA ILE A 172 4.19 -6.49 -3.84
C ILE A 172 3.40 -7.20 -4.94
N GLY A 173 2.61 -6.49 -5.76
CA GLY A 173 1.84 -7.08 -6.86
C GLY A 173 2.70 -7.76 -7.90
N PHE A 174 3.69 -7.07 -8.47
CA PHE A 174 4.68 -7.65 -9.37
C PHE A 174 5.41 -8.84 -8.74
N LYS A 175 5.94 -8.64 -7.52
CA LYS A 175 6.69 -9.69 -6.80
C LYS A 175 5.84 -10.94 -6.55
N GLN A 176 4.64 -10.77 -6.01
CA GLN A 176 3.78 -11.87 -5.59
C GLN A 176 3.16 -12.59 -6.78
N LEU A 177 2.75 -11.87 -7.83
CA LEU A 177 2.23 -12.48 -9.05
C LEU A 177 3.34 -13.23 -9.81
N ALA A 178 4.58 -12.75 -9.81
CA ALA A 178 5.71 -13.50 -10.37
C ALA A 178 5.99 -14.80 -9.60
N ILE A 179 5.71 -14.85 -8.30
CA ILE A 179 5.78 -16.08 -7.48
C ILE A 179 4.64 -17.04 -7.82
N ILE A 180 3.43 -16.50 -7.99
CA ILE A 180 2.24 -17.28 -8.37
C ILE A 180 2.44 -17.92 -9.75
N LEU A 181 2.81 -17.14 -10.77
CA LEU A 181 3.05 -17.64 -12.13
C LEU A 181 4.15 -18.72 -12.15
N GLU A 182 5.24 -18.52 -11.40
CA GLU A 182 6.29 -19.55 -11.28
C GLU A 182 5.74 -20.86 -10.67
N LYS A 183 4.90 -20.76 -9.64
CA LYS A 183 4.27 -21.93 -9.00
C LYS A 183 3.28 -22.64 -9.93
N GLU A 184 2.56 -21.88 -10.74
CA GLU A 184 1.64 -22.40 -11.76
C GLU A 184 2.36 -22.94 -13.00
N GLY A 185 3.69 -22.84 -13.05
CA GLY A 185 4.52 -23.36 -14.13
C GLY A 185 4.71 -22.39 -15.30
N ASP A 186 4.07 -21.22 -15.28
CA ASP A 186 4.25 -20.14 -16.26
C ASP A 186 5.52 -19.32 -15.94
N ILE A 187 6.67 -19.93 -16.23
CA ILE A 187 7.97 -19.29 -16.01
C ILE A 187 8.16 -18.08 -16.95
N THR A 188 7.68 -18.18 -18.19
CA THR A 188 7.81 -17.09 -19.19
C THR A 188 7.00 -15.86 -18.76
N GLY A 189 5.78 -16.05 -18.27
CA GLY A 189 4.96 -14.97 -17.70
C GLY A 189 5.63 -14.33 -16.49
N ALA A 190 6.21 -15.14 -15.58
CA ALA A 190 6.93 -14.63 -14.42
C ALA A 190 8.17 -13.78 -14.80
N ILE A 191 8.89 -14.15 -15.86
CA ILE A 191 10.03 -13.39 -16.41
C ILE A 191 9.54 -12.04 -16.95
N LYS A 192 8.59 -12.07 -17.88
CA LYS A 192 8.04 -10.86 -18.52
C LYS A 192 7.51 -9.86 -17.48
N LEU A 193 6.86 -10.37 -16.45
CA LEU A 193 6.33 -9.56 -15.36
C LEU A 193 7.44 -8.90 -14.53
N SER A 194 8.53 -9.63 -14.27
CA SER A 194 9.69 -9.10 -13.54
C SER A 194 10.46 -8.05 -14.38
N GLU A 195 10.60 -8.27 -15.68
CA GLU A 195 11.18 -7.30 -16.62
C GLU A 195 10.36 -6.01 -16.70
N GLN A 196 9.03 -6.13 -16.72
CA GLN A 196 8.13 -4.97 -16.69
C GLN A 196 8.32 -4.14 -15.42
N ALA A 197 8.47 -4.79 -14.26
CA ALA A 197 8.67 -4.10 -12.99
C ALA A 197 10.03 -3.38 -12.94
N LEU A 198 11.09 -4.04 -13.42
CA LEU A 198 12.42 -3.47 -13.54
C LEU A 198 12.43 -2.24 -14.46
N ALA A 199 11.82 -2.34 -15.63
CA ALA A 199 11.71 -1.24 -16.59
C ALA A 199 10.93 -0.02 -16.03
N GLN A 200 10.04 -0.25 -15.07
CA GLN A 200 9.31 0.81 -14.36
C GLN A 200 10.07 1.38 -13.14
N GLY A 201 11.23 0.83 -12.79
CA GLY A 201 12.08 1.33 -11.70
C GLY A 201 11.62 0.95 -10.29
N TRP A 202 10.82 -0.12 -10.13
CA TRP A 202 10.45 -0.63 -8.80
C TRP A 202 11.64 -1.30 -8.10
N SER A 203 11.73 -1.16 -6.77
CA SER A 203 12.97 -1.42 -6.02
C SER A 203 13.20 -2.85 -5.51
N ASP A 204 12.34 -3.81 -5.85
CA ASP A 204 12.59 -5.21 -5.48
C ASP A 204 13.74 -5.83 -6.30
N ASP A 205 14.23 -7.00 -5.89
CA ASP A 205 15.31 -7.76 -6.54
C ASP A 205 14.89 -8.42 -7.89
N TYR A 206 14.36 -7.63 -8.84
CA TYR A 206 13.86 -8.14 -10.12
C TYR A 206 14.97 -8.76 -10.99
N ASP A 207 16.18 -8.19 -11.03
CA ASP A 207 17.32 -8.76 -11.78
C ASP A 207 17.68 -10.17 -11.31
N LYS A 208 17.76 -10.38 -9.99
CA LYS A 208 18.03 -11.69 -9.38
C LYS A 208 16.90 -12.67 -9.71
N ARG A 209 15.65 -12.20 -9.68
CA ARG A 209 14.45 -12.99 -10.02
C ARG A 209 14.49 -13.44 -11.49
N ILE A 210 14.74 -12.53 -12.42
CA ILE A 210 14.85 -12.81 -13.86
C ILE A 210 15.95 -13.83 -14.11
N THR A 211 17.15 -13.62 -13.56
CA THR A 211 18.29 -14.54 -13.69
C THR A 211 17.93 -15.96 -13.23
N LYS A 212 17.29 -16.09 -12.05
CA LYS A 212 16.84 -17.37 -11.52
C LYS A 212 15.81 -18.05 -12.44
N LEU A 213 14.83 -17.30 -12.93
CA LEU A 213 13.76 -17.83 -13.78
C LEU A 213 14.29 -18.26 -15.16
N MET A 214 15.21 -17.49 -15.76
CA MET A 214 15.89 -17.85 -17.01
C MET A 214 16.67 -19.15 -16.88
N ALA A 215 17.43 -19.33 -15.78
CA ALA A 215 18.15 -20.57 -15.52
C ALA A 215 17.19 -21.76 -15.36
N LYS A 216 16.03 -21.56 -14.73
CA LYS A 216 14.99 -22.59 -14.59
C LYS A 216 14.30 -22.93 -15.91
N LEU A 217 14.07 -21.93 -16.77
CA LEU A 217 13.52 -22.12 -18.11
C LEU A 217 14.46 -22.91 -19.01
N ALA A 218 15.76 -22.63 -18.95
CA ALA A 218 16.78 -23.36 -19.70
C ALA A 218 16.85 -24.85 -19.32
N LYS A 219 16.63 -25.20 -18.04
CA LYS A 219 16.62 -26.59 -17.55
C LYS A 219 15.35 -27.37 -17.90
N LYS A 220 14.28 -26.70 -18.32
CA LYS A 220 13.02 -27.33 -18.74
C LYS A 220 12.99 -27.68 -20.24
N LYS A 221 13.90 -27.09 -21.02
CA LYS A 221 14.11 -27.43 -22.44
C LYS A 221 15.02 -28.65 -22.53
#